data_AF-A0A9D5ZD51-F1
#
_entry.id   AF-A0A9D5ZD51-F1
#
_cell.length_a   1.000
_cell.length_b   1.000
_cell.length_c   1.000
_cell.angle_alpha   90.00
_cell.angle_beta   90.00
_cell.angle_gamma   90.00
#
_symmetry.space_group_name_H-M   'P 1'
#
loop_
_entity.id
_entity.type
_entity.pdbx_description
1 polymer ?
#
loop_
_entity_poly.entity_id
_entity_poly.type
_entity_poly.pdbx_seq_one_letter_code
_entity_poly.pdbx_strand_id
1 'polypeptide(L)'
;METPEQIVKKARPFFLNYFNKLANDMNTLTAASVVASLGEIVLARGREDLEEFFLTDRSVAYIREDGANTGDVHIALDVETSIALTGLMMMMGEQVIKNQVKTREYNEEIREGFQEVSNQVVGAMNDLVEKRQAGGHLFLERTDYYPYGEFPSTLDTEMLYLAASVDIQVNDFPAQSASWILSKGFAEALRGIKITLPGEVAAPEPPPPPPPPPPPPPPPP
;
A
#
# COMPACT_ATOMS: atom_id res chain seq x y z
N MET A 1 8.09 -2.58 -24.19
CA MET A 1 8.22 -2.54 -22.72
C MET A 1 8.12 -1.10 -22.31
N GLU A 2 7.42 -0.82 -21.21
CA GLU A 2 7.29 0.55 -20.68
C GLU A 2 8.52 0.86 -19.84
N THR A 3 9.00 2.10 -19.89
CA THR A 3 10.10 2.53 -19.02
C THR A 3 9.58 2.82 -17.60
N PRO A 4 10.42 2.77 -16.56
CA PRO A 4 10.02 3.14 -15.19
C PRO A 4 9.31 4.51 -15.12
N GLU A 5 9.78 5.50 -15.86
CA GLU A 5 9.18 6.84 -15.92
C GLU A 5 7.78 6.83 -16.54
N GLN A 6 7.55 5.97 -17.55
CA GLN A 6 6.23 5.80 -18.16
C GLN A 6 5.25 5.14 -17.19
N ILE A 7 5.70 4.13 -16.43
CA ILE A 7 4.90 3.46 -15.39
C ILE A 7 4.51 4.48 -14.32
N VAL A 8 5.49 5.22 -13.78
CA VAL A 8 5.27 6.27 -12.77
C VAL A 8 4.30 7.34 -13.27
N LYS A 9 4.49 7.83 -14.50
CA LYS A 9 3.60 8.83 -15.11
C LYS A 9 2.17 8.31 -15.23
N LYS A 10 1.99 7.03 -15.54
CA LYS A 10 0.67 6.39 -15.61
C LYS A 10 0.09 6.09 -14.23
N ALA A 11 0.89 5.85 -13.20
CA ALA A 11 0.41 5.63 -11.84
C ALA A 11 -0.09 6.93 -11.18
N ARG A 12 0.52 8.08 -11.50
CA ARG A 12 0.22 9.37 -10.86
C ARG A 12 -1.26 9.76 -10.79
N PRO A 13 -2.06 9.69 -11.88
CA PRO A 13 -3.49 10.04 -11.80
C PRO A 13 -4.29 9.15 -10.86
N PHE A 14 -3.88 7.89 -10.69
CA PHE A 14 -4.53 6.99 -9.73
C PHE A 14 -4.27 7.45 -8.30
N PHE A 15 -3.02 7.67 -7.93
CA PHE A 15 -2.66 8.12 -6.57
C PHE A 15 -3.26 9.49 -6.25
N LEU A 16 -3.27 10.43 -7.20
CA LEU A 16 -3.93 11.73 -7.00
C LEU A 16 -5.42 11.58 -6.68
N ASN A 17 -6.14 10.77 -7.46
CA ASN A 17 -7.56 10.55 -7.23
C ASN A 17 -7.82 9.81 -5.92
N TYR A 18 -7.00 8.81 -5.61
CA TYR A 18 -7.09 8.06 -4.35
C TYR A 18 -6.83 8.97 -3.15
N PHE A 19 -5.74 9.74 -3.13
CA PHE A 19 -5.40 10.60 -2.00
C PHE A 19 -6.39 11.75 -1.79
N ASN A 20 -6.99 12.28 -2.87
CA ASN A 20 -8.10 13.22 -2.75
C ASN A 20 -9.33 12.59 -2.08
N LYS A 21 -9.68 11.35 -2.44
CA LYS A 21 -10.77 10.62 -1.78
C LYS A 21 -10.42 10.32 -0.32
N LEU A 22 -9.22 9.79 -0.08
CA LEU A 22 -8.74 9.45 1.24
C LEU A 22 -8.78 10.65 2.19
N ALA A 23 -8.31 11.81 1.75
CA ALA A 23 -8.37 13.04 2.55
C ALA A 23 -9.82 13.37 2.94
N ASN A 24 -10.78 13.26 2.02
CA ASN A 24 -12.20 13.49 2.33
C ASN A 24 -12.78 12.47 3.32
N ASP A 25 -12.40 11.20 3.19
CA ASP A 25 -12.86 10.13 4.09
C ASP A 25 -12.25 10.34 5.50
N MET A 26 -10.97 10.72 5.58
CA MET A 26 -10.30 11.06 6.84
C MET A 26 -10.86 12.33 7.49
N ASN A 27 -11.26 13.33 6.70
CA ASN A 27 -11.97 14.52 7.21
C ASN A 27 -13.25 14.13 7.91
N THR A 28 -13.99 13.22 7.29
CA THR A 28 -15.24 12.71 7.85
C THR A 28 -15.00 11.94 9.14
N LEU A 29 -13.98 11.07 9.16
CA LEU A 29 -13.61 10.26 10.31
C LEU A 29 -13.19 11.09 11.54
N THR A 30 -12.38 12.12 11.30
CA THR A 30 -11.74 12.90 12.37
C THR A 30 -12.48 14.19 12.72
N ALA A 31 -13.50 14.56 11.93
CA ALA A 31 -14.13 15.88 11.97
C ALA A 31 -13.12 17.05 11.90
N ALA A 32 -11.97 16.82 11.26
CA ALA A 32 -10.88 17.78 11.14
C ALA A 32 -10.44 17.93 9.68
N SER A 33 -9.66 18.97 9.38
CA SER A 33 -9.10 19.16 8.05
C SER A 33 -7.91 18.23 7.84
N VAL A 34 -7.94 17.41 6.81
CA VAL A 34 -6.87 16.50 6.38
C VAL A 34 -6.55 16.82 4.93
N VAL A 35 -5.27 17.06 4.67
CA VAL A 35 -4.75 17.34 3.34
C VAL A 35 -3.70 16.28 3.02
N ALA A 36 -3.84 15.63 1.88
CA ALA A 36 -2.90 14.65 1.38
C ALA A 36 -2.24 15.17 0.09
N SER A 37 -0.95 15.47 0.17
CA SER A 37 -0.16 16.01 -0.95
C SER A 37 0.72 14.93 -1.54
N LEU A 38 0.38 14.44 -2.74
CA LEU A 38 1.17 13.43 -3.43
C LEU A 38 2.60 13.94 -3.69
N GLY A 39 3.58 13.21 -3.21
CA GLY A 39 5.00 13.43 -3.47
C GLY A 39 5.48 12.66 -4.69
N GLU A 40 6.49 11.82 -4.45
CA GLU A 40 7.15 11.01 -5.45
C GLU A 40 6.45 9.66 -5.63
N ILE A 41 6.61 9.09 -6.82
CA ILE A 41 6.24 7.71 -7.09
C ILE A 41 7.48 7.05 -7.68
N VAL A 42 7.90 5.95 -7.07
CA VAL A 42 9.10 5.21 -7.43
C VAL A 42 8.76 3.77 -7.74
N LEU A 43 9.57 3.16 -8.59
CA LEU A 43 9.60 1.72 -8.76
C LEU A 43 10.81 1.21 -7.99
N ALA A 44 10.56 0.43 -6.94
CA ALA A 44 11.58 -0.11 -6.05
C ALA A 44 11.75 -1.60 -6.30
N ARG A 45 13.00 -2.08 -6.29
CA ARG A 45 13.32 -3.51 -6.33
C ARG A 45 13.75 -3.95 -4.94
N GLY A 46 12.84 -4.65 -4.28
CA GLY A 46 13.07 -5.18 -2.96
C GLY A 46 13.03 -4.13 -1.86
N ARG A 47 13.45 -4.56 -0.69
CA ARG A 47 13.41 -3.78 0.55
C ARG A 47 14.44 -2.65 0.59
N GLU A 48 15.63 -2.87 0.03
CA GLU A 48 16.74 -1.89 0.06
C GLU A 48 16.34 -0.57 -0.64
N ASP A 49 15.67 -0.67 -1.78
CA ASP A 49 15.15 0.50 -2.52
C ASP A 49 14.00 1.23 -1.79
N LEU A 50 13.46 0.66 -0.70
CA LEU A 50 12.39 1.26 0.11
C LEU A 50 12.91 1.92 1.40
N GLU A 51 14.22 1.91 1.65
CA GLU A 51 14.82 2.40 2.91
C GLU A 51 14.38 3.82 3.27
N GLU A 52 14.29 4.71 2.29
CA GLU A 52 13.91 6.11 2.52
C GLU A 52 12.52 6.26 3.16
N PHE A 53 11.60 5.32 2.94
CA PHE A 53 10.27 5.36 3.53
C PHE A 53 10.25 4.99 5.02
N PHE A 54 11.30 4.36 5.54
CA PHE A 54 11.40 3.87 6.91
C PHE A 54 12.47 4.62 7.74
N LEU A 55 12.89 5.82 7.30
CA LEU A 55 13.81 6.70 8.04
C LEU A 55 13.14 7.48 9.19
N THR A 56 11.93 7.11 9.59
CA THR A 56 11.26 7.58 10.83
C THR A 56 10.48 6.42 11.43
N ASP A 57 10.05 6.56 12.70
CA ASP A 57 9.16 5.55 13.28
C ASP A 57 7.81 5.56 12.56
N ARG A 58 7.31 4.37 12.23
CA ARG A 58 6.10 4.18 11.42
C ARG A 58 5.06 3.33 12.14
N SER A 59 3.81 3.67 11.92
CA SER A 59 2.71 2.71 12.05
C SER A 59 2.42 2.15 10.66
N VAL A 60 2.45 0.84 10.51
CA VAL A 60 2.31 0.18 9.21
C VAL A 60 1.11 -0.74 9.21
N ALA A 61 0.23 -0.55 8.23
CA ALA A 61 -0.84 -1.47 7.91
C ALA A 61 -0.38 -2.44 6.81
N TYR A 62 -0.56 -3.74 7.05
CA TYR A 62 -0.34 -4.79 6.06
C TYR A 62 -1.69 -5.28 5.54
N ILE A 63 -1.88 -5.19 4.23
CA ILE A 63 -3.16 -5.39 3.55
C ILE A 63 -2.95 -6.41 2.45
N ARG A 64 -3.89 -7.35 2.31
CA ARG A 64 -3.85 -8.36 1.26
C ARG A 64 -5.08 -8.29 0.40
N GLU A 65 -4.90 -8.58 -0.88
CA GLU A 65 -6.02 -8.79 -1.79
C GLU A 65 -6.44 -10.27 -1.72
N ASP A 66 -7.66 -10.54 -1.26
CA ASP A 66 -8.14 -11.90 -0.92
C ASP A 66 -9.08 -12.52 -1.97
N GLY A 67 -9.48 -11.76 -2.99
CA GLY A 67 -10.35 -12.22 -4.06
C GLY A 67 -9.60 -12.90 -5.20
N ALA A 68 -8.66 -12.17 -5.82
CA ALA A 68 -7.90 -12.62 -6.97
C ALA A 68 -6.43 -12.93 -6.65
N ASN A 69 -6.03 -12.78 -5.39
CA ASN A 69 -4.68 -13.00 -4.90
C ASN A 69 -3.61 -12.27 -5.73
N THR A 70 -3.89 -11.01 -6.05
CA THR A 70 -3.04 -10.18 -6.90
C THR A 70 -1.80 -9.66 -6.17
N GLY A 71 -1.80 -9.68 -4.85
CA GLY A 71 -0.65 -9.34 -4.03
C GLY A 71 -1.06 -8.63 -2.76
N ASP A 72 -0.13 -7.83 -2.24
CA ASP A 72 -0.30 -7.07 -1.01
C ASP A 72 0.07 -5.59 -1.16
N VAL A 73 -0.31 -4.85 -0.12
CA VAL A 73 -0.08 -3.41 0.04
C VAL A 73 0.38 -3.16 1.47
N HIS A 74 1.40 -2.31 1.60
CA HIS A 74 1.81 -1.74 2.88
C HIS A 74 1.52 -0.25 2.88
N ILE A 75 0.90 0.23 3.96
CA ILE A 75 0.67 1.65 4.19
C ILE A 75 1.43 2.02 5.44
N ALA A 76 2.44 2.87 5.31
CA ALA A 76 3.23 3.35 6.43
C ALA A 76 2.92 4.83 6.68
N LEU A 77 2.41 5.15 7.87
CA LEU A 77 2.23 6.53 8.33
C LEU A 77 3.33 6.86 9.35
N ASP A 78 3.79 8.10 9.38
CA ASP A 78 4.56 8.56 10.53
C ASP A 78 3.74 8.41 11.82
N VAL A 79 4.41 8.04 12.90
CA VAL A 79 3.81 7.90 14.22
C VAL A 79 3.06 9.16 14.66
N GLU A 80 3.57 10.35 14.33
CA GLU A 80 2.89 11.60 14.64
C GLU A 80 1.54 11.74 13.92
N THR A 81 1.46 11.33 12.66
CA THR A 81 0.19 11.28 11.91
C THR A 81 -0.76 10.27 12.52
N SER A 82 -0.27 9.08 12.88
CA SER A 82 -1.10 8.04 13.51
C SER A 82 -1.67 8.50 14.85
N ILE A 83 -0.86 9.17 15.68
CA ILE A 83 -1.32 9.76 16.95
C ILE A 83 -2.36 10.85 16.69
N ALA A 84 -2.12 11.76 15.75
CA ALA A 84 -3.04 12.85 15.45
C ALA A 84 -4.39 12.35 14.92
N LEU A 85 -4.39 11.45 13.94
CA LEU A 85 -5.61 10.86 13.38
C LEU A 85 -6.39 10.08 14.45
N THR A 86 -5.70 9.25 15.23
CA THR A 86 -6.33 8.46 16.30
C THR A 86 -6.92 9.35 17.37
N GLY A 87 -6.15 10.32 17.87
CA GLY A 87 -6.62 11.19 18.94
C GLY A 87 -7.82 12.03 18.54
N LEU A 88 -7.86 12.51 17.29
CA LEU A 88 -9.02 13.25 16.77
C LEU A 88 -10.24 12.34 16.58
N MET A 89 -10.05 11.13 16.03
CA MET A 89 -11.12 10.12 15.90
C MET A 89 -11.71 9.74 17.26
N MET A 90 -10.88 9.67 18.30
CA MET A 90 -11.29 9.38 19.68
C MET A 90 -11.81 10.61 20.44
N MET A 91 -11.91 11.78 19.78
CA MET A 91 -12.33 13.05 20.38
C MET A 91 -11.50 13.46 21.61
N MET A 92 -10.20 13.15 21.60
CA MET A 92 -9.28 13.59 22.64
C MET A 92 -9.14 15.12 22.63
N GLY A 93 -8.84 15.69 23.79
CA GLY A 93 -8.57 17.13 23.89
C GLY A 93 -7.34 17.52 23.06
N GLU A 94 -7.44 18.57 22.26
CA GLU A 94 -6.39 19.02 21.33
C GLU A 94 -5.00 19.14 21.99
N GLN A 95 -4.94 19.68 23.21
CA GLN A 95 -3.69 19.81 23.95
C GLN A 95 -3.07 18.46 24.34
N VAL A 96 -3.91 17.44 24.60
CA VAL A 96 -3.45 16.07 24.87
C VAL A 96 -2.82 15.50 23.61
N ILE A 97 -3.50 15.63 22.46
CA ILE A 97 -3.00 15.16 21.16
C ILE A 97 -1.67 15.86 20.84
N LYS A 98 -1.60 17.19 20.96
CA LYS A 98 -0.36 17.96 20.75
C LYS A 98 0.79 17.50 21.64
N ASN A 99 0.49 17.19 22.90
CA ASN A 99 1.51 16.68 23.81
C ASN A 99 1.98 15.28 23.38
N GLN A 100 1.07 14.37 23.04
CA GLN A 100 1.41 13.00 22.60
C GLN A 100 2.18 12.99 21.27
N VAL A 101 1.78 13.83 20.31
CA VAL A 101 2.52 14.02 19.05
C VAL A 101 3.94 14.49 19.35
N LYS A 102 4.09 15.52 20.21
CA LYS A 102 5.40 16.05 20.59
C LYS A 102 6.30 15.03 21.30
N THR A 103 5.72 14.18 22.15
CA THR A 103 6.47 13.14 22.87
C THR A 103 6.62 11.84 22.07
N ARG A 104 5.94 11.71 20.94
CA ARG A 104 5.85 10.49 20.12
C ARG A 104 5.43 9.28 20.96
N GLU A 105 4.51 9.47 21.91
CA GLU A 105 4.07 8.42 22.82
C GLU A 105 3.09 7.47 22.10
N TYR A 106 3.62 6.34 21.60
CA TYR A 106 2.86 5.32 20.89
C TYR A 106 2.46 4.17 21.83
N ASN A 107 1.32 4.32 22.49
CA ASN A 107 0.79 3.35 23.44
C ASN A 107 -0.25 2.40 22.81
N GLU A 108 -0.85 1.51 23.61
CA GLU A 108 -1.85 0.54 23.16
C GLU A 108 -3.11 1.21 22.60
N GLU A 109 -3.57 2.30 23.21
CA GLU A 109 -4.72 3.08 22.74
C GLU A 109 -4.49 3.65 21.33
N ILE A 110 -3.30 4.22 21.10
CA ILE A 110 -2.91 4.72 19.77
C ILE A 110 -2.81 3.57 18.76
N ARG A 111 -2.33 2.40 19.17
CA ARG A 111 -2.22 1.22 18.29
C ARG A 111 -3.60 0.72 17.86
N GLU A 112 -4.53 0.57 18.80
CA GLU A 112 -5.90 0.15 18.52
C GLU A 112 -6.62 1.18 17.64
N GLY A 113 -6.47 2.48 17.93
CA GLY A 113 -7.05 3.51 17.09
C GLY A 113 -6.42 3.59 15.71
N PHE A 114 -5.12 3.32 15.57
CA PHE A 114 -4.48 3.21 14.26
C PHE A 114 -5.02 2.03 13.43
N GLN A 115 -5.42 0.93 14.08
CA GLN A 115 -6.09 -0.17 13.38
C GLN A 115 -7.42 0.28 12.77
N GLU A 116 -8.20 1.10 13.49
CA GLU A 116 -9.44 1.65 12.94
C GLU A 116 -9.19 2.68 11.83
N VAL A 117 -8.21 3.58 12.00
CA VAL A 117 -7.76 4.47 10.91
C VAL A 117 -7.38 3.66 9.67
N SER A 118 -6.64 2.57 9.85
CA SER A 118 -6.21 1.68 8.77
C SER A 118 -7.39 1.00 8.06
N ASN A 119 -8.41 0.56 8.81
CA ASN A 119 -9.64 0.02 8.21
C ASN A 119 -10.31 1.04 7.28
N GLN A 120 -10.37 2.30 7.69
CA GLN A 120 -10.96 3.37 6.87
C GLN A 120 -10.12 3.65 5.61
N VAL A 121 -8.79 3.65 5.75
CA VAL A 121 -7.86 3.79 4.62
C VAL A 121 -8.02 2.64 3.61
N VAL A 122 -8.16 1.41 4.11
CA VAL A 122 -8.42 0.20 3.30
C VAL A 122 -9.77 0.28 2.61
N GLY A 123 -10.82 0.68 3.33
CA GLY A 123 -12.15 0.92 2.78
C GLY A 123 -12.12 1.91 1.61
N ALA A 124 -11.38 3.02 1.76
CA ALA A 124 -11.22 4.00 0.70
C ALA A 124 -10.53 3.44 -0.56
N MET A 125 -9.62 2.47 -0.39
CA MET A 125 -8.94 1.80 -1.50
C MET A 125 -9.80 0.70 -2.12
N ASN A 126 -10.59 -0.03 -1.32
CA ASN A 126 -11.51 -1.06 -1.78
C ASN A 126 -12.50 -0.52 -2.82
N ASP A 127 -13.04 0.67 -2.60
CA ASP A 127 -13.90 1.37 -3.57
C ASP A 127 -13.26 1.52 -4.97
N LEU A 128 -11.93 1.56 -5.04
CA LEU A 128 -11.19 1.63 -6.30
C LEU A 128 -10.87 0.25 -6.86
N VAL A 129 -10.51 -0.71 -5.99
CA VAL A 129 -10.22 -2.09 -6.36
C VAL A 129 -11.46 -2.75 -6.97
N GLU A 130 -12.61 -2.69 -6.29
CA GLU A 130 -13.86 -3.31 -6.73
C GLU A 130 -14.36 -2.76 -8.08
N LYS A 131 -14.08 -1.48 -8.38
CA LYS A 131 -14.39 -0.85 -9.68
C LYS A 131 -13.47 -1.30 -10.81
N ARG A 132 -12.26 -1.75 -10.49
CA ARG A 132 -11.23 -2.14 -11.46
C ARG A 132 -11.18 -3.63 -11.68
N GLN A 133 -11.52 -4.40 -10.65
CA GLN A 133 -11.35 -5.84 -10.62
C GLN A 133 -12.60 -6.48 -10.05
N ALA A 134 -13.32 -7.22 -10.89
CA ALA A 134 -14.50 -7.96 -10.46
C ALA A 134 -14.10 -9.01 -9.40
N GLY A 135 -14.71 -8.91 -8.22
CA GLY A 135 -14.41 -9.77 -7.08
C GLY A 135 -13.10 -9.46 -6.36
N GLY A 136 -12.39 -8.38 -6.73
CA GLY A 136 -11.22 -7.92 -5.99
C GLY A 136 -11.64 -7.27 -4.69
N HIS A 137 -11.01 -7.66 -3.58
CA HIS A 137 -11.30 -7.15 -2.25
C HIS A 137 -10.03 -7.13 -1.41
N LEU A 138 -9.88 -6.08 -0.62
CA LEU A 138 -8.76 -5.87 0.29
C LEU A 138 -9.19 -6.18 1.71
N PHE A 139 -8.33 -6.94 2.38
CA PHE A 139 -8.44 -7.28 3.78
C PHE A 139 -7.25 -6.68 4.54
N LEU A 140 -7.53 -5.92 5.60
CA LEU A 140 -6.50 -5.49 6.54
C LEU A 140 -6.06 -6.71 7.38
N GLU A 141 -4.87 -7.23 7.13
CA GLU A 141 -4.38 -8.41 7.85
C GLU A 141 -3.89 -8.04 9.24
N ARG A 142 -3.08 -6.99 9.35
CA ARG A 142 -2.58 -6.49 10.64
C ARG A 142 -2.08 -5.06 10.58
N THR A 143 -1.88 -4.47 11.75
CA THR A 143 -1.15 -3.22 11.93
C THR A 143 -0.05 -3.41 12.97
N ASP A 144 1.13 -2.85 12.70
CA ASP A 144 2.30 -2.97 13.57
C ASP A 144 3.04 -1.63 13.66
N TYR A 145 3.79 -1.46 14.74
CA TYR A 145 4.73 -0.36 14.91
C TYR A 145 6.14 -0.79 14.49
N TYR A 146 6.84 0.04 13.73
CA TYR A 146 8.22 -0.17 13.34
C TYR A 146 9.05 1.08 13.71
N PRO A 147 10.09 0.95 14.53
CA PRO A 147 10.99 2.06 14.82
C PRO A 147 11.86 2.40 13.59
N TYR A 148 12.56 3.54 13.67
CA TYR A 148 13.53 3.99 12.68
C TYR A 148 14.39 2.85 12.11
N GLY A 149 14.38 2.71 10.78
CA GLY A 149 15.20 1.75 10.03
C GLY A 149 14.74 0.30 10.12
N GLU A 150 13.64 -0.01 10.80
CA GLU A 150 13.04 -1.35 10.80
C GLU A 150 11.96 -1.48 9.73
N PHE A 151 11.80 -2.71 9.22
CA PHE A 151 10.91 -3.03 8.11
C PHE A 151 9.94 -4.16 8.46
N PRO A 152 8.72 -4.13 7.89
CA PRO A 152 7.86 -5.29 7.88
C PRO A 152 8.55 -6.50 7.27
N SER A 153 8.48 -7.64 7.97
CA SER A 153 8.99 -8.92 7.46
C SER A 153 8.26 -9.42 6.21
N THR A 154 7.08 -8.87 5.92
CA THR A 154 6.27 -9.14 4.73
C THR A 154 6.74 -8.39 3.49
N LEU A 155 7.68 -7.44 3.60
CA LEU A 155 8.34 -6.86 2.43
C LEU A 155 9.42 -7.82 1.94
N ASP A 156 9.23 -8.34 0.73
CA ASP A 156 10.14 -9.26 0.05
C ASP A 156 11.37 -8.50 -0.49
N THR A 157 12.55 -9.12 -0.39
CA THR A 157 13.82 -8.51 -0.80
C THR A 157 14.04 -8.55 -2.31
N GLU A 158 13.30 -9.35 -3.06
CA GLU A 158 13.44 -9.54 -4.51
C GLU A 158 12.21 -9.06 -5.29
N MET A 159 11.11 -8.74 -4.59
CA MET A 159 9.87 -8.29 -5.23
C MET A 159 9.97 -6.86 -5.77
N LEU A 160 9.28 -6.61 -6.87
CA LEU A 160 9.08 -5.25 -7.35
C LEU A 160 7.91 -4.58 -6.65
N TYR A 161 8.12 -3.34 -6.26
CA TYR A 161 7.12 -2.49 -5.63
C TYR A 161 6.91 -1.20 -6.41
N LEU A 162 5.66 -0.79 -6.54
CA LEU A 162 5.29 0.57 -6.91
C LEU A 162 4.98 1.32 -5.61
N ALA A 163 5.86 2.25 -5.23
CA ALA A 163 5.71 3.00 -4.00
C ALA A 163 5.38 4.47 -4.30
N ALA A 164 4.46 5.06 -3.53
CA ALA A 164 4.13 6.48 -3.60
C ALA A 164 4.29 7.12 -2.22
N SER A 165 5.00 8.24 -2.15
CA SER A 165 5.04 9.10 -0.97
C SER A 165 3.93 10.12 -1.01
N VAL A 166 3.42 10.47 0.17
CA VAL A 166 2.41 11.49 0.37
C VAL A 166 2.68 12.20 1.68
N ASP A 167 2.59 13.52 1.67
CA ASP A 167 2.62 14.31 2.89
C ASP A 167 1.19 14.50 3.38
N ILE A 168 0.93 14.05 4.61
CA ILE A 168 -0.37 14.15 5.25
C ILE A 168 -0.31 15.23 6.32
N GLN A 169 -1.09 16.28 6.14
CA GLN A 169 -1.33 17.29 7.17
C GLN A 169 -2.69 17.05 7.80
N VAL A 170 -2.73 16.98 9.13
CA VAL A 170 -3.96 16.81 9.91
C VAL A 170 -4.14 18.07 10.76
N ASN A 171 -5.26 18.75 10.63
CA ASN A 171 -5.57 20.02 11.27
C ASN A 171 -4.39 21.03 11.22
N ASP A 172 -3.98 21.52 12.38
CA ASP A 172 -2.84 22.40 12.58
C ASP A 172 -1.55 21.64 12.96
N PHE A 173 -1.56 20.31 12.93
CA PHE A 173 -0.36 19.50 13.09
C PHE A 173 0.54 19.63 11.84
N PRO A 174 1.88 19.53 12.01
CA PRO A 174 2.80 19.54 10.88
C PRO A 174 2.45 18.45 9.86
N ALA A 175 2.69 18.74 8.58
CA ALA A 175 2.62 17.73 7.54
C ALA A 175 3.71 16.69 7.78
N GLN A 176 3.34 15.42 7.71
CA GLN A 176 4.24 14.30 7.93
C GLN A 176 4.19 13.34 6.75
N SER A 177 5.33 12.73 6.45
CA SER A 177 5.43 11.79 5.34
C SER A 177 4.67 10.50 5.63
N ALA A 178 4.12 9.92 4.59
CA ALA A 178 3.53 8.59 4.58
C ALA A 178 3.81 7.92 3.22
N SER A 179 3.70 6.60 3.17
CA SER A 179 3.99 5.84 1.95
C SER A 179 3.00 4.70 1.71
N TRP A 180 2.61 4.55 0.45
CA TRP A 180 1.84 3.44 -0.06
C TRP A 180 2.75 2.58 -0.92
N ILE A 181 2.97 1.34 -0.51
CA ILE A 181 3.90 0.41 -1.16
C ILE A 181 3.05 -0.74 -1.69
N LEU A 182 2.91 -0.81 -3.02
CA LEU A 182 2.08 -1.82 -3.68
C LEU A 182 2.99 -2.86 -4.32
N SER A 183 2.78 -4.13 -4.01
CA SER A 183 3.43 -5.22 -4.74
C SER A 183 3.15 -5.16 -6.25
N LYS A 184 4.08 -5.69 -7.06
CA LYS A 184 3.98 -5.73 -8.53
C LYS A 184 2.60 -6.21 -8.98
N GLY A 185 2.20 -7.42 -8.59
CA GLY A 185 0.98 -8.03 -9.07
C GLY A 185 -0.25 -7.18 -8.75
N PHE A 186 -0.29 -6.56 -7.56
CA PHE A 186 -1.38 -5.70 -7.15
C PHE A 186 -1.40 -4.40 -7.96
N ALA A 187 -0.25 -3.75 -8.11
CA ALA A 187 -0.12 -2.53 -8.91
C ALA A 187 -0.50 -2.77 -10.39
N GLU A 188 -0.11 -3.92 -10.95
CA GLU A 188 -0.49 -4.33 -12.30
C GLU A 188 -2.00 -4.55 -12.43
N ALA A 189 -2.61 -5.26 -11.48
CA ALA A 189 -4.05 -5.52 -11.47
C ALA A 189 -4.88 -4.23 -11.37
N LEU A 190 -4.47 -3.30 -10.51
CA LEU A 190 -5.21 -2.07 -10.24
C LEU A 190 -5.17 -1.06 -11.40
N ARG A 191 -4.10 -1.08 -12.20
CA ARG A 191 -3.89 -0.11 -13.28
C ARG A 191 -3.95 -0.72 -14.68
N GLY A 192 -3.89 -2.04 -14.81
CA GLY A 192 -3.64 -2.71 -16.10
C GLY A 192 -2.30 -2.31 -16.73
N ILE A 193 -1.34 -1.84 -15.92
CA ILE A 193 0.02 -1.51 -16.37
C ILE A 193 0.86 -2.76 -16.20
N LYS A 194 1.65 -3.14 -17.19
CA LYS A 194 2.67 -4.20 -17.01
C LYS A 194 3.95 -3.56 -16.49
N ILE A 195 4.39 -3.99 -15.32
CA ILE A 195 5.62 -3.54 -14.67
C ILE A 195 6.72 -4.55 -15.02
N THR A 196 7.57 -4.19 -15.97
CA THR A 196 8.74 -5.00 -16.34
C THR A 196 9.99 -4.18 -16.17
N LEU A 197 11.00 -4.73 -15.51
CA LEU A 197 12.30 -4.06 -15.41
C LEU A 197 13.13 -4.25 -16.68
N PRO A 198 13.99 -3.27 -17.03
CA PRO A 198 15.01 -3.48 -18.06
C PRO A 198 15.91 -4.68 -17.68
N GLY A 199 15.90 -5.74 -18.49
CA GLY A 199 16.72 -6.94 -18.28
C GLY A 199 15.97 -8.18 -17.74
N GLU A 200 14.69 -8.06 -17.40
CA GLU A 200 13.83 -9.20 -17.10
C GLU A 200 13.47 -9.91 -18.42
N VAL A 201 14.27 -10.90 -18.82
CA VAL A 201 13.99 -11.72 -20.00
C VAL A 201 12.74 -12.53 -19.68
N ALA A 202 11.68 -12.38 -20.47
CA ALA A 202 10.47 -13.19 -20.33
C ALA A 202 10.89 -14.66 -20.25
N ALA A 203 10.43 -15.37 -19.20
CA ALA A 203 10.69 -16.79 -19.07
C ALA A 203 10.33 -17.49 -20.40
N PRO A 204 11.20 -18.35 -20.94
CA PRO A 204 10.90 -19.05 -22.18
C PRO A 204 9.58 -19.80 -22.02
N GLU A 205 8.72 -19.73 -23.04
CA GLU A 205 7.44 -20.45 -23.04
C GLU A 205 7.67 -21.93 -22.67
N PRO A 206 6.84 -22.53 -21.80
CA PRO A 206 6.96 -23.95 -21.50
C PRO A 206 6.89 -24.74 -22.82
N PRO A 207 7.74 -25.77 -22.99
CA PRO A 207 7.75 -26.56 -24.21
C PRO A 207 6.36 -27.13 -24.46
N PRO A 208 5.93 -27.22 -25.74
CA PRO A 208 4.62 -27.77 -26.06
C PRO A 208 4.46 -29.16 -25.43
N PRO A 209 3.26 -29.51 -24.93
CA PRO A 209 3.01 -30.82 -24.35
C PRO A 209 3.38 -31.92 -25.36
N PRO A 210 3.94 -33.05 -24.90
CA PRO A 210 4.28 -34.15 -25.79
C PRO A 210 3.05 -34.62 -26.57
N PRO A 211 3.21 -35.03 -27.83
CA PRO A 211 2.10 -35.53 -28.63
C PRO A 211 1.43 -36.71 -27.91
N PRO A 212 0.10 -36.86 -28.02
CA PRO A 212 -0.61 -37.97 -27.41
C PRO A 212 -0.05 -39.31 -27.94
N PRO A 213 0.03 -40.35 -27.09
CA PRO A 213 0.50 -41.66 -27.52
C PRO A 213 -0.37 -42.20 -28.67
N PRO A 214 0.23 -42.95 -29.62
CA PRO A 214 -0.53 -43.55 -30.71
C PRO A 214 -1.62 -44.47 -30.15
N PRO A 215 -2.79 -44.54 -30.80
CA PRO A 215 -3.86 -45.44 -30.37
C PRO A 215 -3.35 -46.89 -30.38
N PRO A 216 -3.79 -47.72 -29.42
CA PRO A 216 -3.39 -49.12 -29.36
C PRO A 216 -3.77 -49.84 -30.66
N PRO A 217 -2.94 -50.79 -31.11
CA PRO A 217 -3.24 -51.57 -32.31
C PRO A 217 -4.57 -52.30 -32.14
N PRO A 218 -5.37 -52.42 -33.22
CA PRO A 218 -6.61 -53.17 -33.17
C PRO A 218 -6.35 -54.63 -32.74
N PRO A 219 -7.23 -55.23 -31.93
CA PRO A 219 -7.09 -56.62 -31.53
C PRO A 219 -7.05 -57.55 -32.76
N PRO A 220 -6.20 -58.59 -32.74
CA PRO A 220 -6.11 -59.55 -33.83
C PRO A 220 -7.46 -60.29 -34.05
N PRO A 221 -7.76 -60.68 -35.31
CA PRO A 221 -8.99 -61.37 -35.69
C PRO A 221 -9.11 -62.78 -35.12
#